data_AF-A0A0P0XDM5-F1
#
_entry.id   AF-A0A0P0XDM5-F1
#
_cell.length_a   1.000
_cell.length_b   1.000
_cell.length_c   1.000
_cell.angle_alpha   90.00
_cell.angle_beta   90.00
_cell.angle_gamma   90.00
#
_symmetry.space_group_name_H-M   'P 1'
#
loop_
_entity.id
_entity.type
_entity.pdbx_description
1 polymer ?
#
loop_
_entity_poly.entity_id
_entity_poly.type
_entity_poly.pdbx_seq_one_letter_code
_entity_poly.pdbx_strand_id
1 'polypeptide(L)'
;VSPHILNYGRVDKVTKSLKFPLSRPCKAGEQCFLSYGKHPGSHLITFYGFLPRDNPYDVIPLDLDTSVDEEDSSSPSVTTSQTSHMVRGTWLSRLRGPPTYGLPHRLVSHLHAILGCNQNESAPEADNKENDRMVLETLLSIFTPMLEGLGEPDDFDRENACWDVNLALDYKDLQRRIVLSIVTSCTSGLAMLDS
;
A
#
# COMPACT_ATOMS: atom_id res chain seq x y z
N VAL A 1 15.97 -7.29 7.16
CA VAL A 1 16.63 -8.61 7.15
C VAL A 1 15.81 -9.57 6.30
N SER A 2 16.40 -10.23 5.31
CA SER A 2 15.66 -11.21 4.48
C SER A 2 15.64 -12.59 5.13
N PRO A 3 14.47 -13.24 5.30
CA PRO A 3 14.37 -14.54 5.94
C PRO A 3 15.17 -15.63 5.21
N HIS A 4 15.67 -16.62 5.96
CA HIS A 4 16.37 -17.79 5.42
C HIS A 4 15.39 -18.89 5.04
N ILE A 5 14.23 -18.96 5.68
CA ILE A 5 13.20 -19.95 5.38
C ILE A 5 11.99 -19.18 4.85
N LEU A 6 11.66 -19.38 3.57
CA LEU A 6 10.53 -18.70 2.92
C LEU A 6 9.26 -19.55 2.85
N ASN A 7 9.44 -20.87 2.81
CA ASN A 7 8.35 -21.81 2.63
C ASN A 7 8.15 -22.60 3.92
N TYR A 8 6.94 -22.53 4.46
CA TYR A 8 6.53 -23.45 5.51
C TYR A 8 6.61 -24.88 4.98
N GLY A 9 7.27 -25.74 5.75
CA GLY A 9 7.32 -27.16 5.44
C GLY A 9 5.91 -27.74 5.37
N ARG A 10 5.65 -28.60 4.38
CA ARG A 10 4.55 -29.57 4.51
C ARG A 10 5.03 -30.72 5.38
N VAL A 11 4.10 -31.36 6.08
CA VAL A 11 4.42 -32.59 6.83
C VAL A 11 4.92 -33.63 5.84
N ASP A 12 6.17 -34.05 6.01
CA ASP A 12 6.74 -35.17 5.29
C ASP A 12 6.02 -36.44 5.76
N LYS A 13 5.31 -37.10 4.84
CA LYS A 13 4.48 -38.26 5.17
C LYS A 13 5.29 -39.49 5.60
N VAL A 14 6.54 -39.58 5.17
CA VAL A 14 7.44 -40.71 5.44
C VAL A 14 8.13 -40.50 6.78
N THR A 15 8.76 -39.34 6.98
CA THR A 15 9.51 -39.05 8.22
C THR A 15 8.63 -38.49 9.33
N LYS A 16 7.34 -38.21 9.06
CA LYS A 16 6.37 -37.62 9.99
C LYS A 16 6.87 -36.32 10.62
N SER A 17 7.58 -35.49 9.85
CA SER A 17 8.21 -34.26 10.33
C SER A 17 7.95 -33.05 9.44
N LEU A 18 8.00 -31.86 10.03
CA LEU A 18 8.03 -30.58 9.29
C LEU A 18 9.47 -30.25 8.93
N LYS A 19 9.71 -29.99 7.64
CA LYS A 19 11.05 -29.65 7.12
C LYS A 19 11.07 -28.18 6.70
N PHE A 20 12.05 -27.43 7.18
CA PHE A 20 12.22 -26.01 6.88
C PHE A 20 13.49 -25.81 6.04
N PRO A 21 13.40 -25.91 4.70
CA PRO A 21 14.57 -25.74 3.86
C PRO A 21 15.04 -24.28 3.86
N LEU A 22 16.35 -24.09 3.94
CA LEU A 22 16.98 -22.78 3.81
C LEU A 22 16.99 -22.36 2.33
N SER A 23 16.48 -21.16 2.03
CA SER A 23 16.56 -20.52 0.72
C SER A 23 17.87 -19.76 0.52
N ARG A 24 18.62 -19.47 1.60
CA ARG A 24 19.98 -18.90 1.56
C ARG A 24 20.84 -19.44 2.71
N PRO A 25 22.18 -19.44 2.57
CA PRO A 25 23.08 -19.91 3.64
C PRO A 25 22.91 -19.12 4.94
N CYS A 26 23.15 -19.80 6.08
CA CYS A 26 23.23 -19.23 7.42
C CYS A 26 24.53 -19.74 8.06
N LYS A 27 25.42 -18.85 8.49
CA LYS A 27 26.71 -19.25 9.10
C LYS A 27 26.52 -19.62 10.56
N ALA A 28 27.47 -20.38 11.10
CA ALA A 28 27.51 -20.69 12.52
C ALA A 28 27.58 -19.40 13.35
N GLY A 29 26.73 -19.28 14.37
CA GLY A 29 26.61 -18.08 15.20
C GLY A 29 25.67 -16.99 14.65
N GLU A 30 25.20 -17.10 13.40
CA GLU A 30 24.21 -16.17 12.85
C GLU A 30 22.78 -16.54 13.26
N GLN A 31 21.93 -15.52 13.43
CA GLN A 31 20.50 -15.72 13.67
C GLN A 31 19.79 -16.22 12.41
N CYS A 32 19.10 -17.37 12.51
CA CYS A 32 18.33 -17.95 11.42
C CYS A 32 16.87 -17.48 11.44
N PHE A 33 16.52 -16.57 10.53
CA PHE A 33 15.16 -16.05 10.37
C PHE A 33 14.26 -16.92 9.49
N LEU A 34 12.98 -17.03 9.87
CA LEU A 34 11.89 -17.64 9.11
C LEU A 34 10.91 -16.54 8.66
N SER A 35 10.32 -16.68 7.48
CA SER A 35 9.22 -15.84 7.03
C SER A 35 7.92 -16.22 7.74
N TYR A 36 7.22 -15.23 8.26
CA TYR A 36 5.90 -15.40 8.89
C TYR A 36 4.77 -15.44 7.85
N GLY A 37 5.09 -15.37 6.55
CA GLY A 37 4.13 -15.24 5.47
C GLY A 37 4.02 -13.82 4.92
N LYS A 38 3.02 -13.62 4.07
CA LYS A 38 2.77 -12.35 3.36
C LYS A 38 1.81 -11.46 4.15
N HIS A 39 2.18 -11.11 5.37
CA HIS A 39 1.31 -10.35 6.27
C HIS A 39 1.68 -8.86 6.31
N PRO A 40 0.68 -7.95 6.25
CA PRO A 40 0.91 -6.54 6.48
C PRO A 40 1.27 -6.27 7.95
N GLY A 41 1.89 -5.12 8.21
CA GLY A 41 2.26 -4.67 9.55
C GLY A 41 1.10 -4.70 10.55
N SER A 42 -0.12 -4.35 10.12
CA SER A 42 -1.33 -4.45 10.95
C SER A 42 -1.53 -5.85 11.52
N HIS A 43 -1.43 -6.88 10.68
CA HIS A 43 -1.54 -8.27 11.09
C HIS A 43 -0.39 -8.70 12.01
N LEU A 44 0.84 -8.30 11.69
CA LEU A 44 2.03 -8.67 12.47
C LEU A 44 2.00 -8.08 13.88
N ILE A 45 1.54 -6.84 14.03
CA ILE A 45 1.35 -6.21 15.33
C ILE A 45 0.24 -6.91 16.10
N THR A 46 -0.95 -7.09 15.50
CA THR A 46 -2.12 -7.64 16.20
C THR A 46 -1.90 -9.07 16.70
N PHE A 47 -1.28 -9.93 15.89
CA PHE A 47 -1.19 -11.36 16.21
C PHE A 47 0.18 -11.81 16.71
N TYR A 48 1.23 -11.03 16.47
CA TYR A 48 2.60 -11.41 16.83
C TYR A 48 3.36 -10.37 17.66
N GLY A 49 2.83 -9.15 17.84
CA GLY A 49 3.41 -8.14 18.72
C GLY A 49 4.73 -7.53 18.23
N PHE A 50 4.96 -7.50 16.91
CA PHE A 50 6.14 -6.86 16.33
C PHE A 50 5.85 -6.22 14.98
N LEU A 51 6.67 -5.23 14.60
CA LEU A 51 6.62 -4.58 13.29
C LEU A 51 7.99 -4.68 12.59
N PRO A 52 8.11 -5.47 11.50
CA PRO A 52 9.35 -5.52 10.74
C PRO A 52 9.60 -4.22 9.97
N ARG A 53 10.86 -3.80 9.89
CA ARG A 53 11.27 -2.69 9.03
C ARG A 53 11.14 -3.05 7.55
N ASP A 54 10.62 -2.12 6.76
CA ASP A 54 10.50 -2.17 5.29
C ASP A 54 9.84 -3.46 4.78
N ASN A 55 8.72 -3.85 5.39
CA ASN A 55 7.97 -5.03 4.98
C ASN A 55 7.28 -4.79 3.63
N PRO A 56 7.57 -5.63 2.60
CA PRO A 56 7.03 -5.43 1.25
C PRO A 56 5.51 -5.68 1.14
N TYR A 57 4.90 -6.19 2.20
CA TYR A 57 3.47 -6.48 2.29
C TYR A 57 2.68 -5.41 3.05
N ASP A 58 3.34 -4.33 3.50
CA ASP A 58 2.66 -3.23 4.18
C ASP A 58 1.75 -2.48 3.23
N VAL A 59 0.52 -2.28 3.69
CA VAL A 59 -0.59 -1.69 2.95
C VAL A 59 -1.54 -0.97 3.90
N ILE A 60 -2.22 0.05 3.39
CA ILE A 60 -3.36 0.70 4.02
C ILE A 60 -4.60 0.30 3.22
N PRO A 61 -5.60 -0.37 3.84
CA PRO A 61 -6.86 -0.62 3.18
C PRO A 61 -7.62 0.71 3.01
N LEU A 62 -8.21 0.90 1.83
CA LEU A 62 -9.07 2.04 1.49
C LEU A 62 -10.37 1.51 0.93
N ASP A 63 -11.47 1.97 1.46
CA ASP A 63 -12.77 1.68 0.90
C ASP A 63 -13.19 2.88 0.05
N LEU A 64 -13.31 2.64 -1.25
CA LEU A 64 -13.78 3.65 -2.21
C LEU A 64 -15.22 3.32 -2.58
N ASP A 65 -16.12 4.23 -2.24
CA ASP A 65 -17.53 4.15 -2.59
C ASP A 65 -17.73 4.69 -4.01
N THR A 66 -18.45 3.92 -4.82
CA THR A 66 -18.90 4.35 -6.15
C THR A 66 -20.36 4.75 -6.04
N SER A 67 -20.64 6.06 -6.08
CA SER A 67 -22.01 6.55 -6.30
C SER A 67 -22.32 6.44 -7.78
N VAL A 68 -23.04 5.39 -8.17
CA VAL A 68 -23.74 5.38 -9.47
C VAL A 68 -25.00 6.23 -9.33
N ASP A 69 -24.82 7.54 -9.43
CA ASP A 69 -25.95 8.44 -9.70
C ASP A 69 -25.99 8.65 -11.22
N GLU A 70 -26.84 7.87 -11.90
CA GLU A 70 -27.38 8.23 -13.21
C GLU A 70 -28.88 8.40 -13.01
N GLU A 71 -29.35 9.58 -13.41
CA GLU A 71 -30.72 10.04 -13.28
C GLU A 71 -31.75 9.08 -13.91
N ASP A 72 -32.96 9.13 -13.34
CA ASP A 72 -34.24 8.60 -13.79
C ASP A 72 -34.65 7.13 -13.49
N SER A 73 -35.81 7.05 -12.82
CA SER A 73 -36.79 5.95 -12.79
C SER A 73 -36.73 4.93 -11.64
N SER A 74 -37.33 5.34 -10.51
CA SER A 74 -38.24 4.52 -9.69
C SER A 74 -37.84 3.08 -9.30
N SER A 75 -36.71 2.87 -8.63
CA SER A 75 -36.54 1.69 -7.75
C SER A 75 -35.52 1.93 -6.63
N PRO A 76 -35.79 1.54 -5.37
CA PRO A 76 -34.84 1.68 -4.28
C PRO A 76 -33.94 0.44 -4.25
N SER A 77 -32.89 0.43 -5.05
CA SER A 77 -31.77 -0.49 -4.84
C SER A 77 -30.48 0.19 -5.22
N VAL A 78 -30.04 1.11 -4.35
CA VAL A 78 -28.70 1.67 -4.37
C VAL A 78 -27.75 0.55 -3.95
N THR A 79 -27.27 -0.24 -4.92
CA THR A 79 -26.14 -1.13 -4.69
C THR A 79 -24.86 -0.31 -4.84
N THR A 80 -24.41 0.32 -3.76
CA THR A 80 -23.04 0.84 -3.68
C THR A 80 -22.09 -0.34 -3.77
N SER A 81 -21.38 -0.47 -4.89
CA SER A 81 -20.32 -1.47 -5.02
C SER A 81 -19.09 -0.95 -4.29
N GLN A 82 -19.00 -1.21 -2.99
CA GLN A 82 -17.83 -0.88 -2.18
C GLN A 82 -16.64 -1.71 -2.67
N THR A 83 -15.58 -1.05 -3.14
CA THR A 83 -14.33 -1.73 -3.51
C THR A 83 -13.26 -1.43 -2.47
N SER A 84 -12.73 -2.48 -1.84
CA SER A 84 -11.64 -2.35 -0.89
C SER A 84 -10.30 -2.43 -1.65
N HIS A 85 -9.60 -1.30 -1.70
CA HIS A 85 -8.28 -1.16 -2.28
C HIS A 85 -7.21 -1.27 -1.21
N MET A 86 -6.01 -1.69 -1.60
CA MET A 86 -4.86 -1.77 -0.70
C MET A 86 -3.75 -0.92 -1.27
N VAL A 87 -3.36 0.12 -0.54
CA VAL A 87 -2.36 1.08 -1.02
C VAL A 87 -1.07 0.89 -0.26
N ARG A 88 0.04 0.81 -1.00
CA ARG A 88 1.38 0.54 -0.47
C ARG A 88 2.30 1.73 -0.73
N GLY A 89 3.39 1.78 0.02
CA GLY A 89 4.44 2.77 -0.18
C GLY A 89 5.01 2.75 -1.60
N THR A 90 5.12 3.93 -2.23
CA THR A 90 5.58 4.07 -3.63
C THR A 90 7.08 3.81 -3.77
N TRP A 91 7.85 3.78 -2.68
CA TRP A 91 9.26 3.39 -2.67
C TRP A 91 9.51 1.95 -3.14
N LEU A 92 8.47 1.10 -3.16
CA LEU A 92 8.53 -0.25 -3.73
C LEU A 92 8.34 -0.27 -5.25
N SER A 93 7.91 0.84 -5.85
CA SER A 93 7.76 0.96 -7.31
C SER A 93 9.10 1.27 -7.97
N ARG A 94 9.35 0.59 -9.11
CA ARG A 94 10.48 0.88 -9.99
C ARG A 94 10.17 1.93 -11.06
N LEU A 95 8.88 2.16 -11.32
CA LEU A 95 8.39 3.08 -12.34
C LEU A 95 7.87 4.34 -11.65
N ARG A 96 8.55 5.47 -11.84
CA ARG A 96 8.17 6.78 -11.27
C ARG A 96 7.56 7.75 -12.28
N GLY A 97 7.55 7.39 -13.56
CA GLY A 97 6.90 8.15 -14.62
C GLY A 97 5.53 7.58 -15.00
N PRO A 98 4.92 8.11 -16.07
CA PRO A 98 3.68 7.59 -16.63
C PRO A 98 3.77 6.08 -16.92
N PRO A 99 2.65 5.34 -16.84
CA PRO A 99 1.29 5.82 -16.54
C PRO A 99 0.92 5.78 -15.05
N THR A 100 1.81 5.31 -14.17
CA THR A 100 1.45 5.07 -12.75
C THR A 100 2.14 6.01 -11.77
N TYR A 101 3.18 6.74 -12.16
CA TYR A 101 3.87 7.72 -11.31
C TYR A 101 4.35 7.17 -9.97
N GLY A 102 4.69 5.87 -9.89
CA GLY A 102 5.06 5.21 -8.64
C GLY A 102 3.88 4.62 -7.84
N LEU A 103 2.65 4.94 -8.20
CA LEU A 103 1.42 4.50 -7.53
C LEU A 103 1.08 3.04 -7.90
N PRO A 104 0.28 2.34 -7.05
CA PRO A 104 -0.19 1.01 -7.38
C PRO A 104 -1.09 1.01 -8.63
N HIS A 105 -0.72 0.23 -9.64
CA HIS A 105 -1.46 0.14 -10.91
C HIS A 105 -2.96 -0.13 -10.73
N ARG A 106 -3.33 -1.05 -9.81
CA ARG A 106 -4.75 -1.36 -9.54
C ARG A 106 -5.54 -0.15 -9.05
N LEU A 107 -4.93 0.72 -8.24
CA LEU A 107 -5.57 1.93 -7.73
C LEU A 107 -5.77 2.94 -8.86
N VAL A 108 -4.72 3.19 -9.65
CA VAL A 108 -4.75 4.12 -10.79
C VAL A 108 -5.77 3.67 -11.83
N SER A 109 -5.73 2.40 -12.25
CA SER A 109 -6.69 1.84 -13.22
C SER A 109 -8.14 1.90 -12.72
N HIS A 110 -8.36 1.70 -11.41
CA HIS A 110 -9.69 1.81 -10.85
C HIS A 110 -10.21 3.25 -10.86
N LEU A 111 -9.36 4.22 -10.50
CA LEU A 111 -9.73 5.64 -10.56
C LEU A 111 -9.97 6.10 -12.00
N HIS A 112 -9.16 5.65 -12.97
CA HIS A 112 -9.45 5.91 -14.38
C HIS A 112 -10.84 5.39 -14.78
N ALA A 113 -11.20 4.19 -14.34
CA ALA A 113 -12.51 3.62 -14.63
C ALA A 113 -13.66 4.41 -13.99
N ILE A 114 -13.51 4.85 -12.72
CA ILE A 114 -14.52 5.66 -12.02
C ILE A 114 -14.70 7.02 -12.69
N LEU A 115 -13.59 7.67 -13.06
CA LEU A 115 -13.59 9.01 -13.63
C LEU A 115 -13.95 9.03 -15.12
N GLY A 116 -14.25 7.88 -15.73
CA GLY A 116 -14.55 7.77 -17.15
C GLY A 116 -13.34 8.03 -18.06
N CYS A 117 -12.13 8.03 -17.52
CA CYS A 117 -10.87 8.20 -18.22
C CYS A 117 -10.50 6.92 -19.00
N ASN A 118 -11.21 6.64 -20.09
CA ASN A 118 -10.88 5.51 -20.97
C ASN A 118 -9.56 5.80 -21.70
N GLN A 119 -8.51 5.02 -21.42
CA GLN A 119 -7.29 5.03 -22.22
C GLN A 119 -7.59 4.39 -23.59
N ASN A 120 -8.13 5.18 -24.51
CA ASN A 120 -8.18 4.79 -25.92
C ASN A 120 -6.77 4.99 -26.50
N GLU A 121 -6.18 3.93 -27.08
CA GLU A 121 -4.88 4.02 -27.77
C GLU A 121 -4.88 5.04 -28.94
N SER A 122 -6.06 5.48 -29.38
CA SER A 122 -6.26 6.51 -30.40
C SER A 122 -6.58 7.90 -29.84
N ALA A 123 -6.63 8.10 -28.51
CA ALA A 123 -6.89 9.40 -27.91
C ALA A 123 -5.69 10.34 -28.13
N PRO A 124 -5.93 11.63 -28.40
CA PRO A 124 -4.84 12.60 -28.51
C PRO A 124 -4.08 12.68 -27.18
N GLU A 125 -2.76 12.90 -27.26
CA GLU A 125 -1.87 12.92 -26.09
C GLU A 125 -2.31 13.92 -25.00
N ALA A 126 -2.98 15.00 -25.40
CA ALA A 126 -3.55 15.98 -24.48
C ALA A 126 -4.68 15.40 -23.60
N ASP A 127 -5.55 14.56 -24.15
CA ASP A 127 -6.65 13.94 -23.41
C ASP A 127 -6.12 12.92 -22.38
N ASN A 128 -5.03 12.22 -22.71
CA ASN A 128 -4.37 11.31 -21.77
C ASN A 128 -3.70 12.07 -20.61
N LYS A 129 -3.07 13.22 -20.88
CA LYS A 129 -2.49 14.07 -19.82
C LYS A 129 -3.56 14.65 -18.90
N GLU A 130 -4.72 15.05 -19.45
CA GLU A 130 -5.84 15.55 -18.64
C GLU A 130 -6.46 14.44 -17.78
N ASN A 131 -6.63 13.25 -18.34
CA ASN A 131 -7.06 12.07 -17.59
C ASN A 131 -6.11 11.73 -16.44
N ASP A 132 -4.79 11.74 -16.70
CA ASP A 132 -3.78 11.50 -15.68
C ASP A 132 -3.81 12.60 -14.60
N ARG A 133 -3.96 13.87 -14.99
CA ARG A 133 -4.12 14.99 -14.05
C ARG A 133 -5.30 14.77 -13.12
N MET A 134 -6.47 14.46 -13.67
CA MET A 134 -7.71 14.26 -12.90
C MET A 134 -7.55 13.14 -11.85
N VAL A 135 -6.90 12.03 -12.22
CA VAL A 135 -6.61 10.93 -11.30
C VAL A 135 -5.64 11.36 -10.19
N LEU A 136 -4.56 12.06 -10.54
CA LEU A 136 -3.56 12.50 -9.55
C LEU A 136 -4.14 13.54 -8.57
N GLU A 137 -4.96 14.48 -9.05
CA GLU A 137 -5.66 15.46 -8.21
C GLU A 137 -6.68 14.79 -7.29
N THR A 138 -7.44 13.80 -7.79
CA THR A 138 -8.36 13.00 -6.98
C THR A 138 -7.61 12.23 -5.88
N LEU A 139 -6.46 11.64 -6.20
CA LEU A 139 -5.62 11.02 -5.18
C LEU A 139 -5.12 12.04 -4.15
N LEU A 140 -4.72 13.25 -4.57
CA LEU A 140 -4.31 14.27 -3.62
C LEU A 140 -5.46 14.69 -2.69
N SER A 141 -6.69 14.81 -3.20
CA SER A 141 -7.85 15.17 -2.36
C SER A 141 -8.19 14.09 -1.34
N ILE A 142 -7.95 12.82 -1.65
CA ILE A 142 -8.12 11.68 -0.72
C ILE A 142 -6.98 11.62 0.31
N PHE A 143 -5.72 11.71 -0.13
CA PHE A 143 -4.56 11.39 0.71
C PHE A 143 -4.04 12.58 1.52
N THR A 144 -4.27 13.82 1.10
CA THR A 144 -3.80 15.00 1.84
C THR A 144 -4.48 15.14 3.21
N PRO A 145 -5.82 15.07 3.33
CA PRO A 145 -6.48 15.10 4.65
C PRO A 145 -6.09 13.92 5.55
N MET A 146 -5.86 12.75 4.95
CA MET A 146 -5.39 11.57 5.69
C MET A 146 -3.95 11.78 6.22
N LEU A 147 -3.08 12.45 5.46
CA LEU A 147 -1.74 12.80 5.91
C LEU A 147 -1.79 13.79 7.08
N GLU A 148 -2.63 14.81 6.96
CA GLU A 148 -2.85 15.82 8.02
C GLU A 148 -3.38 15.16 9.30
N GLY A 149 -4.33 14.24 9.18
CA GLY A 149 -4.89 13.50 10.31
C GLY A 149 -3.88 12.59 11.04
N LEU A 150 -2.84 12.12 10.34
CA LEU A 150 -1.74 11.35 10.94
C LEU A 150 -0.75 12.24 11.71
N GLY A 151 -0.72 13.55 11.41
CA GLY A 151 0.13 14.53 12.09
C GLY A 151 1.62 14.40 11.80
N GLU A 152 2.41 15.25 12.45
CA GLU A 152 3.88 15.21 12.40
C GLU A 152 4.45 14.07 13.28
N PRO A 153 5.74 13.66 13.13
CA PRO A 153 6.28 12.61 13.98
C PRO A 153 6.34 13.19 15.38
N ASP A 154 5.79 12.47 16.35
CA ASP A 154 5.74 12.94 17.72
C ASP A 154 7.18 13.11 18.26
N ASP A 155 7.50 14.27 18.85
CA ASP A 155 8.75 14.53 19.60
C ASP A 155 8.70 13.84 20.97
N PHE A 156 8.36 12.55 20.93
CA PHE A 156 8.14 11.72 22.09
C PHE A 156 9.47 11.09 22.50
N ASP A 157 9.71 11.02 23.81
CA ASP A 157 10.86 10.32 24.37
C ASP A 157 10.71 8.80 24.20
N ARG A 158 11.10 8.31 23.03
CA ARG A 158 11.03 6.88 22.65
C ARG A 158 11.93 6.01 23.51
N GLU A 159 13.00 6.57 24.08
CA GLU A 159 13.94 5.81 24.91
C GLU A 159 13.31 5.40 26.25
N ASN A 160 12.46 6.27 26.81
CA ASN A 160 11.77 6.02 28.07
C ASN A 160 10.34 5.46 27.90
N ALA A 161 9.86 5.34 26.66
CA ALA A 161 8.55 4.76 26.36
C ALA A 161 8.51 3.24 26.63
N CYS A 162 7.33 2.72 26.99
CA CYS A 162 7.15 1.27 27.02
C CYS A 162 7.15 0.69 25.58
N TRP A 163 7.47 -0.61 25.48
CA TRP A 163 7.54 -1.32 24.20
C TRP A 163 6.26 -1.16 23.37
N ASP A 164 5.08 -1.29 23.99
CA ASP A 164 3.80 -1.23 23.27
C ASP A 164 3.52 0.17 22.71
N VAL A 165 3.93 1.23 23.42
CA VAL A 165 3.83 2.61 22.94
C VAL A 165 4.76 2.82 21.76
N ASN A 166 6.01 2.37 21.85
CA ASN A 166 6.96 2.44 20.73
C ASN A 166 6.43 1.68 19.51
N LEU A 167 5.85 0.50 19.70
CA LEU A 167 5.28 -0.29 18.61
C LEU A 167 4.08 0.42 17.94
N ALA A 168 3.22 1.06 18.73
CA ALA A 168 2.10 1.85 18.21
C ALA A 168 2.58 3.09 17.43
N LEU A 169 3.60 3.79 17.95
CA LEU A 169 4.24 4.93 17.26
C LEU A 169 4.88 4.49 15.94
N ASP A 170 5.64 3.40 15.94
CA ASP A 170 6.28 2.86 14.73
C ASP A 170 5.24 2.46 13.67
N TYR A 171 4.07 1.97 14.08
CA TYR A 171 2.98 1.66 13.16
C TYR A 171 2.30 2.90 12.58
N LYS A 172 2.04 3.91 13.42
CA LYS A 172 1.54 5.22 12.96
C LYS A 172 2.51 5.86 11.97
N ASP A 173 3.80 5.82 12.26
CA ASP A 173 4.86 6.30 11.36
C ASP A 173 4.89 5.53 10.04
N LEU A 174 4.72 4.21 10.08
CA LEU A 174 4.61 3.40 8.87
C LEU A 174 3.43 3.85 7.99
N GLN A 175 2.24 4.01 8.57
CA GLN A 175 1.06 4.49 7.84
C GLN A 175 1.32 5.86 7.22
N ARG A 176 1.90 6.77 8.01
CA ARG A 176 2.25 8.10 7.54
C ARG A 176 3.23 8.08 6.39
N ARG A 177 4.30 7.28 6.47
CA ARG A 177 5.27 7.14 5.36
C ARG A 177 4.58 6.68 4.08
N ILE A 178 3.69 5.69 4.16
CA ILE A 178 2.92 5.21 3.00
C ILE A 178 2.13 6.37 2.38
N VAL A 179 1.30 7.05 3.18
CA VAL A 179 0.47 8.18 2.73
C VAL A 179 1.32 9.31 2.13
N LEU A 180 2.38 9.72 2.81
CA LEU A 180 3.30 10.76 2.35
C LEU A 180 3.96 10.39 1.01
N SER A 181 4.33 9.12 0.83
CA SER A 181 4.94 8.67 -0.42
C SER A 181 3.97 8.76 -1.61
N ILE A 182 2.69 8.55 -1.37
CA ILE A 182 1.62 8.67 -2.37
C ILE A 182 1.42 10.13 -2.73
N VAL A 183 1.24 11.01 -1.72
CA VAL A 183 1.12 12.47 -1.93
C VAL A 183 2.31 12.99 -2.73
N THR A 184 3.53 12.65 -2.32
CA THR A 184 4.76 13.05 -3.01
C THR A 184 4.81 12.55 -4.46
N SER A 185 4.33 11.32 -4.70
CA SER A 185 4.27 10.74 -6.04
C SER A 185 3.27 11.47 -6.93
N CYS A 186 2.09 11.82 -6.39
CA CYS A 186 1.09 12.60 -7.12
C CYS A 186 1.58 14.01 -7.43
N THR A 187 2.15 14.72 -6.44
CA THR A 187 2.71 16.06 -6.65
C THR A 187 3.83 16.06 -7.69
N SER A 188 4.73 15.05 -7.65
CA SER A 188 5.77 14.90 -8.67
C SER A 188 5.19 14.60 -10.04
N GLY A 189 4.16 13.75 -10.12
CA GLY A 189 3.48 13.42 -11.37
C GLY A 189 2.80 14.62 -12.02
N LEU A 190 2.12 15.46 -11.23
CA LEU A 190 1.53 16.71 -11.72
C LEU A 190 2.58 17.67 -12.27
N ALA A 191 3.70 17.85 -11.56
CA ALA A 191 4.80 18.68 -12.04
C ALA A 191 5.41 18.17 -13.36
N MET A 192 5.38 16.85 -13.61
CA MET A 192 5.80 16.26 -14.89
C MET A 192 4.78 16.46 -16.02
N LEU A 193 3.50 16.65 -15.70
CA LEU A 193 2.46 16.94 -16.69
C LEU A 193 2.46 18.42 -17.11
N ASP A 194 2.91 19.30 -16.21
CA ASP A 194 3.02 20.75 -16.43
C ASP A 194 4.31 21.17 -17.17
N SER A 195 5.27 20.24 -17.33
CA SER A 195 6.55 20.45 -18.04
C SER A 195 6.46 20.15 -19.53
#